data_AF-A0A968Z1Y9-F1
#
_entry.id   AF-A0A968Z1Y9-F1
#
_cell.length_a   1.000
_cell.length_b   1.000
_cell.length_c   1.000
_cell.angle_alpha   90.00
_cell.angle_beta   90.00
_cell.angle_gamma   90.00
#
_symmetry.space_group_name_H-M   'P 1'
#
loop_
_entity.id
_entity.type
_entity.pdbx_description
1 polymer ?
#
loop_
_entity_poly.entity_id
_entity_poly.type
_entity_poly.pdbx_seq_one_letter_code
_entity_poly.pdbx_strand_id
1 'polypeptide(L)'
;MSAANYVVGEPCVIERGEPCLEVFTDAVINRQIYQPGEQLAATAIEADNPSDRELLSRLQLLITATQFRSSQDGVIDERVQIAEGRSDVVVQFLEQVQQAEAPVVIRAIAAEPIFVAGPILVELVATQNGEILFSTIAAPDSLERLDRNPSTQ
;
A
#
# COMPACT_ATOMS: atom_id res chain seq x y z
N MET A 1 -9.24 -14.56 33.34
CA MET A 1 -10.25 -13.58 33.79
C MET A 1 -9.91 -12.27 33.10
N SER A 2 -10.78 -11.76 32.23
CA SER A 2 -10.52 -10.51 31.50
C SER A 2 -10.92 -9.34 32.38
N ALA A 3 -9.98 -8.43 32.68
CA ALA A 3 -10.27 -7.18 33.37
C ALA A 3 -10.59 -6.13 32.31
N ALA A 4 -11.85 -5.67 32.28
CA ALA A 4 -12.22 -4.48 31.53
C ALA A 4 -11.68 -3.25 32.27
N ASN A 5 -10.86 -2.45 31.60
CA ASN A 5 -10.52 -1.11 32.07
C ASN A 5 -11.65 -0.16 31.67
N TYR A 6 -12.29 0.47 32.64
CA TYR A 6 -13.19 1.60 32.42
C TYR A 6 -12.50 2.87 32.92
N VAL A 7 -12.48 3.91 32.09
CA VAL A 7 -12.02 5.25 32.47
C VAL A 7 -13.24 5.98 33.04
N VAL A 8 -13.30 6.12 34.37
CA VAL A 8 -14.27 7.00 35.02
C VAL A 8 -13.76 8.43 34.82
N GLY A 9 -14.35 9.18 33.89
CA GLY A 9 -14.11 10.62 33.80
C GLY A 9 -14.57 11.32 35.09
N GLU A 10 -13.79 12.29 35.57
CA GLU A 10 -14.18 13.08 36.74
C GLU A 10 -15.49 13.84 36.46
N PRO A 11 -16.42 13.91 37.42
CA PRO A 11 -17.69 14.61 37.22
C PRO A 11 -17.45 16.10 37.05
N CYS A 12 -17.94 16.69 35.95
CA CYS A 12 -17.89 18.13 35.75
C CYS A 12 -18.77 18.83 36.81
N VAL A 13 -18.16 19.78 37.53
CA VAL A 13 -18.84 20.79 38.36
C VAL A 13 -19.53 21.81 37.47
N ILE A 14 -20.59 21.41 36.78
CA ILE A 14 -21.61 22.33 36.28
C ILE A 14 -22.94 21.71 36.72
N GLU A 15 -23.69 22.46 37.52
CA GLU A 15 -24.98 22.05 38.07
C GLU A 15 -25.88 21.47 36.96
N ARG A 16 -26.39 20.25 37.17
CA ARG A 16 -27.26 19.42 36.31
C ARG A 16 -26.56 18.26 35.56
N GLY A 17 -26.00 17.33 36.34
CA GLY A 17 -26.39 15.91 36.32
C GLY A 17 -26.24 15.05 35.04
N GLU A 18 -25.72 15.56 33.93
CA GLU A 18 -25.49 14.77 32.71
C GLU A 18 -23.98 14.52 32.50
N PRO A 19 -23.56 13.27 32.22
CA PRO A 19 -22.16 12.97 31.99
C PRO A 19 -21.65 13.71 30.74
N CYS A 20 -20.68 14.60 30.92
CA CYS A 20 -20.07 15.41 29.86
C CYS A 20 -19.06 14.62 28.99
N LEU A 21 -19.30 13.32 28.76
CA LEU A 21 -18.45 12.52 27.89
C LEU A 21 -19.06 12.49 26.49
N GLU A 22 -18.59 13.40 25.64
CA GLU A 22 -18.91 13.38 24.22
C GLU A 22 -18.08 12.28 23.56
N VAL A 23 -18.69 11.10 23.38
CA VAL A 23 -18.06 9.97 22.69
C VAL A 23 -18.36 10.08 21.21
N PHE A 24 -17.34 10.43 20.42
CA PHE A 24 -17.40 10.32 18.97
C PHE A 24 -17.09 8.87 18.58
N THR A 25 -18.14 8.09 18.33
CA THR A 25 -17.97 6.77 17.70
C THR A 25 -17.99 6.93 16.19
N ASP A 26 -16.81 7.15 15.60
CA ASP A 26 -16.66 7.07 14.14
C ASP A 26 -16.42 5.62 13.73
N ALA A 27 -17.37 5.06 12.97
CA ALA A 27 -17.25 3.74 12.36
C ALA A 27 -17.22 3.90 10.84
N VAL A 28 -16.10 3.55 10.22
CA VAL A 28 -15.95 3.57 8.76
C VAL A 28 -16.34 2.20 8.20
N ILE A 29 -17.20 2.17 7.18
CA ILE A 29 -17.55 0.94 6.49
C ILE A 29 -16.30 0.36 5.82
N ASN A 30 -16.02 -0.92 6.06
CA ASN A 30 -14.89 -1.62 5.44
C ASN A 30 -15.16 -1.88 3.95
N ARG A 31 -15.00 -0.84 3.13
CA ARG A 31 -15.15 -0.87 1.68
C ARG A 31 -13.79 -1.00 1.01
N GLN A 32 -13.81 -1.50 -0.22
CA GLN A 32 -12.63 -1.55 -1.07
C GLN A 32 -12.26 -0.12 -1.52
N ILE A 33 -10.97 0.20 -1.42
CA ILE A 33 -10.37 1.48 -1.83
C ILE A 33 -9.62 1.32 -3.15
N TYR A 34 -8.83 0.25 -3.31
CA TYR A 34 -8.06 -0.01 -4.53
C TYR A 34 -8.41 -1.36 -5.14
N GLN A 35 -8.42 -1.42 -6.48
CA GLN A 35 -8.46 -2.67 -7.24
C GLN A 35 -7.05 -3.24 -7.45
N PRO A 36 -6.89 -4.57 -7.62
CA PRO A 36 -5.61 -5.15 -8.02
C PRO A 36 -5.07 -4.49 -9.29
N GLY A 37 -3.78 -4.19 -9.31
CA GLY A 37 -3.09 -3.51 -10.42
C GLY A 37 -3.24 -1.99 -10.43
N GLU A 38 -4.06 -1.41 -9.55
CA GLU A 38 -4.20 0.04 -9.44
C GLU A 38 -2.92 0.67 -8.88
N GLN A 39 -2.50 1.81 -9.43
CA GLN A 39 -1.27 2.48 -9.04
C GLN A 39 -1.49 3.39 -7.83
N LEU A 40 -0.73 3.16 -6.76
CA LEU A 40 -0.75 4.02 -5.57
C LEU A 40 0.29 5.14 -5.67
N ALA A 41 1.49 4.82 -6.13
CA ALA A 41 2.58 5.78 -6.25
C ALA A 41 3.55 5.43 -7.38
N ALA A 42 4.35 6.41 -7.80
CA ALA A 42 5.42 6.22 -8.77
C ALA A 42 6.62 7.12 -8.46
N THR A 43 7.80 6.68 -8.87
CA THR A 43 9.05 7.45 -8.81
C THR A 43 9.88 7.17 -10.07
N ALA A 44 10.73 8.10 -10.47
CA ALA A 44 11.59 7.96 -11.64
C ALA A 44 13.06 7.85 -11.25
N ILE A 45 13.79 7.02 -11.99
CA ILE A 45 15.24 6.90 -12.02
C ILE A 45 15.70 7.53 -13.32
N GLU A 46 16.46 8.62 -13.23
CA GLU A 46 16.86 9.44 -14.39
C GLU A 46 18.31 9.19 -14.83
N ALA A 47 19.11 8.54 -13.98
CA ALA A 47 20.53 8.30 -14.22
C ALA A 47 20.76 6.85 -14.66
N ASP A 48 21.63 6.67 -15.66
CA ASP A 48 22.17 5.35 -15.98
C ASP A 48 23.04 4.84 -14.84
N ASN A 49 22.90 3.56 -14.50
CA ASN A 49 23.65 2.89 -13.43
C ASN A 49 23.62 3.66 -12.08
N PRO A 50 22.42 3.89 -11.51
CA PRO A 50 22.27 4.61 -10.25
C PRO A 50 22.98 3.86 -9.11
N SER A 51 23.50 4.60 -8.14
CA SER A 51 24.11 3.97 -6.95
C SER A 51 23.06 3.25 -6.09
N ASP A 52 23.47 2.23 -5.34
CA ASP A 52 22.58 1.51 -4.41
C ASP A 52 21.88 2.46 -3.43
N ARG A 53 22.61 3.48 -2.94
CA ARG A 53 22.05 4.51 -2.05
C ARG A 53 20.92 5.29 -2.73
N GLU A 54 21.08 5.61 -4.01
CA GLU A 54 20.05 6.31 -4.77
C GLU A 54 18.82 5.42 -4.98
N LEU A 55 19.00 4.16 -5.39
CA LEU A 55 17.91 3.21 -5.55
C LEU A 55 17.13 3.01 -4.24
N LEU A 56 17.83 2.81 -3.13
CA LEU A 56 17.22 2.69 -1.80
C LEU A 56 16.48 3.96 -1.39
N SER A 57 17.03 5.14 -1.67
CA SER A 57 16.36 6.42 -1.39
C SER A 57 15.09 6.57 -2.23
N ARG A 58 15.10 6.13 -3.48
CA ARG A 58 13.95 6.19 -4.39
C ARG A 58 12.87 5.20 -3.97
N LEU A 59 13.26 4.00 -3.55
CA LEU A 59 12.36 3.01 -2.97
C LEU A 59 11.71 3.54 -1.68
N GLN A 60 12.49 4.14 -0.78
CA GLN A 60 11.97 4.73 0.45
C GLN A 60 10.96 5.85 0.15
N LEU A 61 11.27 6.71 -0.82
CA LEU A 61 10.33 7.75 -1.27
C LEU A 61 9.04 7.15 -1.82
N LEU A 62 9.13 6.08 -2.62
CA LEU A 62 7.98 5.37 -3.16
C LEU A 62 7.10 4.76 -2.05
N ILE A 63 7.71 4.14 -1.03
CA ILE A 63 7.01 3.60 0.14
C ILE A 63 6.26 4.71 0.89
N THR A 64 6.95 5.81 1.21
CA THR A 64 6.34 6.94 1.91
C THR A 64 5.20 7.56 1.09
N ALA A 65 5.37 7.69 -0.23
CA ALA A 65 4.31 8.19 -1.11
C ALA A 65 3.10 7.24 -1.15
N THR A 66 3.34 5.93 -1.16
CA THR A 66 2.29 4.89 -1.11
C THR A 66 1.49 4.96 0.18
N GLN A 67 2.18 5.08 1.33
CA GLN A 67 1.54 5.27 2.64
C GLN A 67 0.67 6.52 2.63
N PHE A 68 1.25 7.66 2.25
CA PHE A 68 0.54 8.94 2.26
C PHE A 68 -0.67 8.97 1.32
N ARG A 69 -0.58 8.34 0.15
CA ARG A 69 -1.72 8.20 -0.78
C ARG A 69 -2.82 7.32 -0.16
N SER A 70 -2.46 6.16 0.38
CA SER A 70 -3.42 5.22 0.97
C SER A 70 -4.17 5.84 2.16
N SER A 71 -3.46 6.56 3.03
CA SER A 71 -4.08 7.26 4.16
C SER A 71 -5.04 8.36 3.70
N GLN A 72 -4.69 9.12 2.64
CA GLN A 72 -5.60 10.12 2.06
C GLN A 72 -6.87 9.51 1.48
N ASP A 73 -6.77 8.31 0.91
CA ASP A 73 -7.90 7.61 0.28
C ASP A 73 -8.74 6.83 1.33
N GLY A 74 -8.32 6.83 2.59
CA GLY A 74 -9.09 6.35 3.75
C GLY A 74 -8.71 4.95 4.24
N VAL A 75 -7.53 4.45 3.89
CA VAL A 75 -6.96 3.24 4.49
C VAL A 75 -6.40 3.58 5.87
N ILE A 76 -6.74 2.76 6.87
CA ILE A 76 -6.39 3.00 8.29
C ILE A 76 -5.12 2.23 8.69
N ASP A 77 -4.85 1.05 8.10
CA ASP A 77 -3.56 0.37 8.33
C ASP A 77 -2.49 0.97 7.41
N GLU A 78 -1.51 1.65 8.01
CA GLU A 78 -0.45 2.36 7.27
C GLU A 78 0.72 1.44 6.86
N ARG A 79 0.67 0.15 7.22
CA ARG A 79 1.77 -0.78 6.92
C ARG A 79 1.72 -1.23 5.47
N VAL A 80 2.63 -0.68 4.68
CA VAL A 80 2.94 -1.12 3.32
C VAL A 80 3.81 -2.37 3.37
N GLN A 81 3.37 -3.44 2.70
CA GLN A 81 4.21 -4.61 2.44
C GLN A 81 4.40 -4.73 0.93
N ILE A 82 5.66 -4.88 0.54
CA ILE A 82 6.06 -5.03 -0.86
C ILE A 82 6.32 -6.51 -1.13
N ALA A 83 5.81 -7.04 -2.24
CA ALA A 83 6.08 -8.41 -2.69
C ALA A 83 5.88 -9.46 -1.59
N GLU A 84 4.80 -9.31 -0.81
CA GLU A 84 4.45 -10.17 0.33
C GLU A 84 5.57 -10.27 1.41
N GLY A 85 6.42 -9.24 1.51
CA GLY A 85 7.55 -9.23 2.46
C GLY A 85 8.78 -10.02 2.00
N ARG A 86 8.81 -10.50 0.75
CA ARG A 86 9.95 -11.23 0.18
C ARG A 86 11.07 -10.26 -0.20
N SER A 87 12.01 -10.06 0.72
CA SER A 87 13.12 -9.12 0.54
C SER A 87 14.05 -9.50 -0.60
N ASP A 88 14.23 -10.79 -0.88
CA ASP A 88 15.02 -11.31 -2.00
C ASP A 88 14.44 -10.88 -3.35
N VAL A 89 13.12 -10.93 -3.51
CA VAL A 89 12.42 -10.48 -4.73
C VAL A 89 12.58 -8.97 -4.94
N VAL A 90 12.52 -8.18 -3.86
CA VAL A 90 12.73 -6.72 -3.93
C VAL A 90 14.18 -6.39 -4.28
N VAL A 91 15.15 -7.10 -3.69
CA VAL A 91 16.57 -6.90 -4.02
C VAL A 91 16.83 -7.23 -5.50
N GLN A 92 16.34 -8.38 -5.98
CA GLN A 92 16.48 -8.77 -7.39
C GLN A 92 15.85 -7.73 -8.33
N PHE A 93 14.69 -7.19 -7.99
CA PHE A 93 14.04 -6.12 -8.77
C PHE A 93 14.91 -4.86 -8.83
N LEU A 94 15.49 -4.42 -7.72
CA LEU A 94 16.37 -3.24 -7.70
C LEU A 94 17.65 -3.46 -8.52
N GLU A 95 18.25 -4.65 -8.45
CA GLU A 95 19.41 -5.02 -9.28
C GLU A 95 19.07 -4.97 -10.78
N GLN A 96 17.88 -5.45 -11.17
CA GLN A 96 17.41 -5.37 -12.56
C GLN A 96 17.21 -3.91 -13.01
N VAL A 97 16.62 -3.07 -12.15
CA VAL A 97 16.45 -1.64 -12.44
C VAL A 97 17.80 -0.91 -12.54
N GLN A 98 18.79 -1.29 -11.73
CA GLN A 98 20.13 -0.69 -11.78
C GLN A 98 20.83 -0.92 -13.12
N GLN A 99 20.61 -2.08 -13.72
CA GLN A 99 21.23 -2.48 -15.00
C GLN A 99 20.46 -1.99 -16.23
N ALA A 100 19.26 -1.44 -16.03
CA ALA A 100 18.46 -0.90 -17.11
C ALA A 100 18.95 0.50 -17.53
N GLU A 101 18.75 0.81 -18.81
CA GLU A 101 18.99 2.15 -19.35
C GLU A 101 17.95 3.12 -18.77
N ALA A 102 18.37 4.33 -18.42
CA ALA A 102 17.48 5.37 -17.93
C ALA A 102 16.71 6.05 -19.10
N PRO A 103 15.54 6.65 -18.87
CA PRO A 103 14.83 6.72 -17.59
C PRO A 103 13.97 5.48 -17.33
N VAL A 104 13.86 5.08 -16.06
CA VAL A 104 12.97 4.00 -15.61
C VAL A 104 12.00 4.54 -14.57
N VAL A 105 10.71 4.29 -14.77
CA VAL A 105 9.64 4.65 -13.82
C VAL A 105 9.28 3.42 -13.00
N ILE A 106 9.50 3.48 -11.69
CA ILE A 106 9.08 2.45 -10.74
C ILE A 106 7.71 2.84 -10.17
N ARG A 107 6.77 1.91 -10.23
CA ARG A 107 5.40 2.08 -9.75
C ARG A 107 5.14 1.10 -8.62
N ALA A 108 4.45 1.55 -7.58
CA ALA A 108 3.83 0.69 -6.59
C ALA A 108 2.36 0.49 -6.99
N ILE A 109 1.97 -0.75 -7.25
CA ILE A 109 0.62 -1.13 -7.65
C ILE A 109 0.00 -2.06 -6.61
N ALA A 110 -1.31 -2.02 -6.42
CA ALA A 110 -2.00 -2.90 -5.49
C ALA A 110 -1.83 -4.37 -5.94
N ALA A 111 -1.32 -5.22 -5.04
CA ALA A 111 -1.16 -6.65 -5.31
C ALA A 111 -2.52 -7.38 -5.29
N GLU A 112 -3.38 -6.95 -4.37
CA GLU A 112 -4.71 -7.49 -4.11
C GLU A 112 -5.68 -6.34 -3.78
N PRO A 113 -7.00 -6.60 -3.62
CA PRO A 113 -7.94 -5.58 -3.22
C PRO A 113 -7.59 -5.00 -1.85
N ILE A 114 -7.39 -3.68 -1.77
CA ILE A 114 -7.08 -2.99 -0.51
C ILE A 114 -8.37 -2.39 0.05
N PHE A 115 -8.65 -2.64 1.33
CA PHE A 115 -9.83 -2.15 2.04
C PHE A 115 -9.46 -1.10 3.09
N VAL A 116 -10.44 -0.35 3.57
CA VAL A 116 -10.28 0.64 4.66
C VAL A 116 -9.50 0.07 5.86
N ALA A 117 -9.79 -1.17 6.27
CA ALA A 117 -9.11 -1.84 7.39
C ALA A 117 -8.05 -2.87 6.97
N GLY A 118 -7.73 -2.97 5.67
CA GLY A 118 -6.83 -3.98 5.12
C GLY A 118 -5.38 -3.52 5.07
N PRO A 119 -4.41 -4.47 5.04
CA PRO A 119 -3.02 -4.13 4.82
C PRO A 119 -2.82 -3.52 3.42
N ILE A 120 -1.80 -2.68 3.27
CA ILE A 120 -1.42 -2.13 1.96
C ILE A 120 -0.42 -3.08 1.32
N LEU A 121 -0.91 -4.08 0.58
CA LEU A 121 -0.08 -5.02 -0.17
C LEU A 121 0.17 -4.49 -1.58
N VAL A 122 1.44 -4.27 -1.92
CA VAL A 122 1.84 -3.72 -3.22
C VAL A 122 2.90 -4.56 -3.91
N GLU A 123 2.87 -4.51 -5.24
CA GLU A 123 3.93 -4.99 -6.10
C GLU A 123 4.64 -3.82 -6.78
N LEU A 124 5.90 -4.02 -7.15
CA LEU A 124 6.68 -3.06 -7.92
C LEU A 124 6.63 -3.42 -9.39
N VAL A 125 6.49 -2.40 -10.22
CA VAL A 125 6.56 -2.51 -11.68
C VAL A 125 7.51 -1.44 -12.19
N ALA A 126 8.57 -1.85 -12.87
CA ALA A 126 9.47 -0.96 -13.59
C ALA A 126 8.97 -0.82 -15.03
N THR A 127 8.79 0.42 -15.46
CA THR A 127 8.36 0.75 -16.82
C THR A 127 9.32 1.69 -17.51
N GLN A 128 9.53 1.48 -18.79
CA GLN A 128 10.27 2.40 -19.67
C GLN A 128 9.44 2.61 -20.93
N ASN A 129 9.26 3.87 -21.35
CA ASN A 129 8.42 4.22 -22.50
C ASN A 129 6.98 3.66 -22.45
N GLY A 130 6.47 3.40 -21.24
CA GLY A 130 5.14 2.82 -21.02
C GLY A 130 5.08 1.28 -21.06
N GLU A 131 6.18 0.61 -21.39
CA GLU A 131 6.28 -0.85 -21.39
C GLU A 131 6.86 -1.37 -20.07
N ILE A 132 6.37 -2.52 -19.61
CA ILE A 132 6.87 -3.18 -18.39
C ILE A 132 8.19 -3.86 -18.70
N LEU A 133 9.25 -3.49 -17.98
CA LEU A 133 10.55 -4.14 -18.05
C LEU A 133 10.66 -5.28 -17.02
N PHE A 134 10.30 -4.97 -15.77
CA PHE A 134 10.43 -5.88 -14.63
C PHE A 134 9.24 -5.72 -13.69
N SER A 135 8.91 -6.79 -12.97
CA SER A 135 7.90 -6.75 -11.92
C SER A 135 8.21 -7.74 -10.82
N THR A 136 7.78 -7.42 -9.60
CA THR A 136 7.78 -8.35 -8.47
C THR A 136 6.54 -9.23 -8.39
N ILE A 137 5.55 -9.00 -9.28
CA ILE A 137 4.42 -9.93 -9.47
C ILE A 137 5.00 -11.30 -9.85
N ALA A 138 4.76 -12.31 -9.02
CA ALA A 138 5.10 -13.68 -9.38
C ALA A 138 4.37 -14.05 -10.69
N ALA A 139 5.10 -14.61 -11.66
CA ALA A 139 4.55 -15.04 -12.94
C ALA A 139 3.23 -15.83 -12.76
N PRO A 140 2.25 -15.64 -13.66
CA PRO A 140 0.85 -15.83 -13.34
C PRO A 140 0.45 -17.29 -13.30
N ASP A 141 0.09 -17.78 -12.11
CA ASP A 141 -1.01 -18.75 -11.98
C ASP A 141 -2.31 -18.04 -11.57
N SER A 142 -2.27 -16.70 -11.43
CA SER A 142 -3.37 -15.87 -10.90
C SER A 142 -4.05 -14.99 -11.96
N LEU A 143 -3.37 -14.62 -13.05
CA LEU A 143 -3.98 -13.82 -14.12
C LEU A 143 -4.93 -14.64 -15.02
N GLU A 144 -4.81 -15.97 -15.04
CA GLU A 144 -5.74 -16.86 -15.75
C GLU A 144 -7.12 -17.00 -15.07
N ARG A 145 -7.31 -16.44 -13.86
CA ARG A 145 -8.59 -16.46 -13.15
C ARG A 145 -9.49 -15.27 -13.48
N LEU A 146 -8.96 -14.21 -14.10
CA LEU A 146 -9.76 -13.05 -14.50
C LEU A 146 -10.39 -13.21 -15.90
N ASP A 147 -9.81 -14.03 -16.77
CA ASP A 147 -10.36 -14.31 -18.11
C ASP A 147 -11.32 -15.52 -18.15
N ARG A 148 -11.49 -16.23 -17.03
CA ARG A 148 -12.22 -17.51 -16.98
C ARG A 148 -13.58 -17.43 -16.29
N ASN A 149 -14.26 -16.28 -16.36
CA ASN A 149 -15.68 -16.19 -15.99
C ASN A 149 -16.57 -15.95 -17.23
N PRO A 150 -16.84 -16.99 -18.04
CA PRO A 150 -17.98 -16.93 -18.94
C PRO A 150 -19.25 -17.01 -18.10
N SER A 151 -20.03 -15.94 -18.14
CA SER A 151 -21.41 -15.93 -17.66
C SER A 151 -22.21 -17.07 -18.31
N THR A 152 -22.57 -18.09 -17.54
CA THR A 152 -23.73 -18.98 -17.74
C THR A 152 -23.77 -19.91 -16.51
N GLN A 153 -24.82 -19.99 -15.70
CA GLN A 153 -26.23 -20.20 -16.00
C GLN A 153 -27.08 -19.84 -14.77
#